data_AF-A0A7V9BN72-F1
#
_entry.id   AF-A0A7V9BN72-F1
#
_cell.length_a   1.000
_cell.length_b   1.000
_cell.length_c   1.000
_cell.angle_alpha   90.00
_cell.angle_beta   90.00
_cell.angle_gamma   90.00
#
_symmetry.space_group_name_H-M   'P 1'
#
loop_
_entity.id
_entity.type
_entity.pdbx_description
1 polymer ?
#
loop_
_entity_poly.entity_id
_entity_poly.type
_entity_poly.pdbx_seq_one_letter_code
_entity_poly.pdbx_strand_id
1 'polypeptide(L)'
;PAMPELRALADETNARAGRDVVVLTGERLDPRPAYASADVILGMGGSLLRAMAFGKPCIVQGEHGYFRILDAQSAREFRWRGFYGIGGGGTGEDVLVDLLGRLLSDGELRKDNAAFALDLVRRHYSLEHARDEQVAWYRRALKEYASPPRREIARVVTSVAGWFANRAVQRVRGTAKKDHFNSAEAIEPGMRAPVPDWFDPGPMQPSRGGARR
;
A
#
# COMPACT_ATOMS: atom_id res chain seq x y z
N PRO A 1 2.54 20.67 3.72
CA PRO A 1 1.57 21.77 3.51
C PRO A 1 0.43 21.82 4.54
N ALA A 2 -0.13 20.68 4.99
CA ALA A 2 -1.29 20.65 5.90
C ALA A 2 -0.97 20.60 7.42
N MET A 3 0.30 20.63 7.83
CA MET A 3 0.67 20.41 9.24
C MET A 3 0.05 21.39 10.24
N PRO A 4 -0.05 22.71 9.96
CA PRO A 4 -0.72 23.64 10.88
C PRO A 4 -2.21 23.33 11.07
N GLU A 5 -2.92 23.04 9.98
CA GLU A 5 -4.35 22.70 10.00
C GLU A 5 -4.60 21.39 10.75
N LEU A 6 -3.80 20.36 10.50
CA LEU A 6 -3.87 19.09 11.22
C LEU A 6 -3.61 19.26 12.72
N ARG A 7 -2.66 20.13 13.09
CA ARG A 7 -2.37 20.40 14.50
C ARG A 7 -3.53 21.08 15.21
N ALA A 8 -4.13 22.09 14.58
CA ALA A 8 -5.32 22.72 15.14
C ALA A 8 -6.46 21.72 15.37
N LEU A 9 -6.69 20.81 14.41
CA LEU A 9 -7.72 19.76 14.54
C LEU A 9 -7.40 18.74 15.65
N ALA A 10 -6.13 18.37 15.80
CA ALA A 10 -5.69 17.47 16.89
C ALA A 10 -5.89 18.14 18.26
N ASP A 11 -5.51 19.41 18.38
CA ASP A 11 -5.65 20.18 19.62
C ASP A 11 -7.13 20.36 20.01
N GLU A 12 -8.00 20.68 19.04
CA GLU A 12 -9.46 20.73 19.25
C GLU A 12 -10.03 19.38 19.69
N THR A 13 -9.57 18.30 19.06
CA THR A 13 -10.02 16.93 19.38
C THR A 13 -9.62 16.53 20.80
N ASN A 14 -8.38 16.82 21.19
CA ASN A 14 -7.87 16.55 22.53
C ASN A 14 -8.61 17.39 23.60
N ALA A 15 -8.84 18.68 23.31
CA ALA A 15 -9.59 19.56 24.20
C ALA A 15 -11.02 19.03 24.44
N ARG A 16 -11.70 18.59 23.38
CA ARG A 16 -13.04 17.98 23.48
C ARG A 16 -13.03 16.66 24.24
N ALA A 17 -11.97 15.88 24.15
CA ALA A 17 -11.82 14.61 24.87
C ALA A 17 -11.38 14.79 26.34
N GLY A 18 -10.92 15.98 26.73
CA GLY A 18 -10.37 16.26 28.07
C GLY A 18 -9.06 15.53 28.37
N ARG A 19 -8.40 14.96 27.35
CA ARG A 19 -7.14 14.22 27.43
C ARG A 19 -6.49 14.10 26.05
N ASP A 20 -5.21 13.77 26.03
CA ASP A 20 -4.49 13.51 24.78
C ASP A 20 -4.97 12.19 24.14
N VAL A 21 -5.70 12.30 23.04
CA VAL A 21 -6.18 11.17 22.22
C VAL A 21 -5.56 11.14 20.82
N VAL A 22 -5.09 12.28 20.32
CA VAL A 22 -4.38 12.43 19.04
C VAL A 22 -3.04 13.09 19.31
N VAL A 23 -1.95 12.43 18.90
CA VAL A 23 -0.59 12.96 19.01
C VAL A 23 0.03 13.07 17.62
N LEU A 24 0.29 14.30 17.17
CA LEU A 24 1.00 14.56 15.93
C LEU A 24 2.51 14.61 16.15
N THR A 25 3.17 13.51 15.82
CA THR A 25 4.60 13.30 16.02
C THR A 25 5.50 14.14 15.11
N GLY A 26 4.97 14.63 13.99
CA GLY A 26 5.78 15.19 12.91
C GLY A 26 6.66 14.14 12.23
N GLU A 27 7.66 14.60 11.48
CA GLU A 27 8.65 13.72 10.84
C GLU A 27 9.49 12.98 11.88
N ARG A 28 9.75 11.70 11.62
CA ARG A 28 10.58 10.83 12.45
C ARG A 28 11.63 10.19 11.56
N LEU A 29 12.91 10.40 11.88
CA LEU A 29 14.01 9.72 11.19
C LEU A 29 13.95 8.20 11.41
N ASP A 30 13.61 7.79 12.64
CA ASP A 30 13.37 6.40 12.98
C ASP A 30 11.92 6.19 13.44
N PRO A 31 11.05 5.61 12.60
CA PRO A 31 9.67 5.36 12.96
C PRO A 31 9.47 4.05 13.75
N ARG A 32 10.51 3.22 13.93
CA ARG A 32 10.40 1.88 14.53
C ARG A 32 9.76 1.88 15.92
N PRO A 33 10.06 2.83 16.84
CA PRO A 33 9.41 2.83 18.15
C PRO A 33 7.89 2.99 18.06
N ALA A 34 7.38 3.79 17.12
CA ALA A 34 5.94 3.99 16.94
C ALA A 34 5.26 2.71 16.41
N TYR A 35 5.92 1.99 15.50
CA TYR A 35 5.46 0.69 15.06
C TYR A 35 5.45 -0.33 16.21
N ALA A 36 6.53 -0.41 16.98
CA ALA A 36 6.68 -1.35 18.08
C ALA A 36 5.63 -1.15 19.20
N SER A 37 5.28 0.10 19.50
CA SER A 37 4.34 0.43 20.58
C SER A 37 2.86 0.29 20.21
N ALA A 38 2.52 0.18 18.92
CA ALA A 38 1.13 0.17 18.48
C ALA A 38 0.41 -1.17 18.78
N ASP A 39 -0.86 -1.09 19.18
CA ASP A 39 -1.75 -2.26 19.31
C ASP A 39 -2.39 -2.65 17.98
N VAL A 40 -2.73 -1.66 17.16
CA VAL A 40 -3.29 -1.80 15.81
C VAL A 40 -2.67 -0.70 14.94
N ILE A 41 -2.40 -1.01 13.67
CA ILE A 41 -1.88 -0.02 12.72
C ILE A 41 -2.85 0.18 11.57
N LEU A 42 -3.08 1.45 11.25
CA LEU A 42 -3.72 1.89 10.03
C LEU A 42 -2.63 2.36 9.06
N GLY A 43 -2.73 1.93 7.79
CA GLY A 43 -1.76 2.38 6.80
C GLY A 43 -2.06 1.88 5.40
N MET A 44 -1.15 2.15 4.47
CA MET A 44 -1.26 1.77 3.07
C MET A 44 0.11 1.49 2.47
N GLY A 45 0.17 0.67 1.42
CA GLY A 45 1.41 0.36 0.70
C GLY A 45 2.57 0.01 1.63
N GLY A 46 3.72 0.69 1.44
CA GLY A 46 4.94 0.42 2.19
C GLY A 46 4.89 0.76 3.68
N SER A 47 4.01 1.67 4.14
CA SER A 47 3.86 1.89 5.60
C SER A 47 3.17 0.72 6.29
N LEU A 48 2.27 0.04 5.57
CA LEU A 48 1.64 -1.18 6.03
C LEU A 48 2.62 -2.37 6.03
N LEU A 49 3.48 -2.50 5.01
CA LEU A 49 4.52 -3.55 5.01
C LEU A 49 5.44 -3.44 6.25
N ARG A 50 5.80 -2.21 6.64
CA ARG A 50 6.54 -1.97 7.88
C ARG A 50 5.75 -2.38 9.12
N ALA A 51 4.45 -2.07 9.18
CA ALA A 51 3.57 -2.52 10.26
C ALA A 51 3.56 -4.05 10.40
N MET A 52 3.43 -4.76 9.27
CA MET A 52 3.46 -6.22 9.23
C MET A 52 4.78 -6.79 9.75
N ALA A 53 5.92 -6.14 9.45
CA ALA A 53 7.23 -6.59 9.90
C ALA A 53 7.41 -6.51 11.43
N PHE A 54 6.64 -5.64 12.10
CA PHE A 54 6.53 -5.59 13.56
C PHE A 54 5.49 -6.57 14.13
N GLY A 55 4.88 -7.40 13.28
CA GLY A 55 3.82 -8.32 13.67
C GLY A 55 2.63 -7.59 14.27
N LYS A 56 2.22 -6.48 13.65
CA LYS A 56 1.09 -5.68 14.13
C LYS A 56 -0.19 -6.02 13.35
N PRO A 57 -1.34 -6.04 14.02
CA PRO A 57 -2.63 -6.10 13.35
C PRO A 57 -2.78 -4.90 12.41
N CYS A 58 -3.27 -5.14 11.21
CA CYS A 58 -3.25 -4.18 10.12
C CYS A 58 -4.66 -3.88 9.58
N ILE A 59 -5.03 -2.60 9.58
CA ILE A 59 -6.15 -2.07 8.81
C ILE A 59 -5.56 -1.32 7.61
N VAL A 60 -5.95 -1.73 6.41
CA VAL A 60 -5.61 -1.01 5.18
C VAL A 60 -6.51 0.20 5.05
N GLN A 61 -5.90 1.36 4.98
CA GLN A 61 -6.53 2.64 4.68
C GLN A 61 -6.43 2.89 3.18
N GLY A 62 -7.50 3.44 2.59
CA GLY A 62 -7.50 3.90 1.21
C GLY A 62 -8.17 5.26 1.07
N GLU A 63 -8.72 5.51 -0.11
CA GLU A 63 -9.48 6.71 -0.44
C GLU A 63 -11.00 6.47 -0.38
N HIS A 64 -11.77 7.56 -0.39
CA HIS A 64 -13.23 7.53 -0.43
C HIS A 64 -13.85 6.65 0.67
N GLY A 65 -13.31 6.76 1.89
CA GLY A 65 -13.79 6.04 3.07
C GLY A 65 -13.41 4.56 3.12
N TYR A 66 -12.44 4.11 2.32
CA TYR A 66 -12.00 2.72 2.34
C TYR A 66 -11.18 2.39 3.60
N PHE A 67 -11.69 1.45 4.38
CA PHE A 67 -10.96 0.77 5.44
C PHE A 67 -11.29 -0.72 5.41
N ARG A 68 -10.28 -1.56 5.56
CA ARG A 68 -10.49 -3.02 5.66
C ARG A 68 -9.34 -3.72 6.35
N ILE A 69 -9.66 -4.69 7.20
CA ILE A 69 -8.67 -5.52 7.89
C ILE A 69 -7.86 -6.35 6.89
N LEU A 70 -6.55 -6.43 7.08
CA LEU A 70 -5.68 -7.35 6.36
C LEU A 70 -5.78 -8.75 6.95
N ASP A 71 -6.41 -9.68 6.25
CA ASP A 71 -6.56 -11.08 6.66
C ASP A 71 -6.45 -12.01 5.45
N ALA A 72 -6.63 -13.31 5.66
CA ALA A 72 -6.55 -14.31 4.59
C ALA A 72 -7.60 -14.09 3.47
N GLN A 73 -8.73 -13.45 3.76
CA GLN A 73 -9.79 -13.17 2.78
C GLN A 73 -9.50 -11.91 1.96
N SER A 74 -8.83 -10.92 2.55
CA SER A 74 -8.52 -9.64 1.89
C SER A 74 -7.13 -9.60 1.24
N ALA A 75 -6.21 -10.47 1.65
CA ALA A 75 -4.82 -10.42 1.19
C ALA A 75 -4.66 -10.57 -0.32
N ARG A 76 -5.46 -11.41 -0.98
CA ARG A 76 -5.41 -11.54 -2.45
C ARG A 76 -5.62 -10.19 -3.14
N GLU A 77 -6.64 -9.47 -2.71
CA GLU A 77 -6.97 -8.16 -3.25
C GLU A 77 -5.86 -7.15 -2.96
N PHE A 78 -5.38 -7.10 -1.71
CA PHE A 78 -4.33 -6.14 -1.35
C PHE A 78 -3.01 -6.40 -2.04
N ARG A 79 -2.64 -7.65 -2.28
CA ARG A 79 -1.40 -7.96 -3.01
C ARG A 79 -1.44 -7.53 -4.46
N TRP A 80 -2.61 -7.61 -5.09
CA TRP A 80 -2.82 -7.08 -6.45
C TRP A 80 -2.81 -5.55 -6.47
N ARG A 81 -3.47 -4.94 -5.48
CA ARG A 81 -3.71 -3.49 -5.39
C ARG A 81 -2.59 -2.71 -4.67
N GLY A 82 -1.53 -3.37 -4.22
CA GLY A 82 -0.44 -2.70 -3.49
C GLY A 82 -0.83 -2.19 -2.10
N PHE A 83 -1.68 -2.92 -1.37
CA PHE A 83 -2.18 -2.59 -0.03
C PHE A 83 -2.86 -1.21 0.01
N TYR A 84 -3.84 -1.06 -0.86
CA TYR A 84 -4.64 0.15 -1.03
C TYR A 84 -6.05 -0.22 -1.51
N GLY A 85 -7.01 0.68 -1.30
CA GLY A 85 -8.38 0.52 -1.78
C GLY A 85 -9.08 1.85 -2.05
N ILE A 86 -10.19 1.78 -2.76
CA ILE A 86 -11.06 2.92 -3.04
C ILE A 86 -12.48 2.54 -2.63
N GLY A 87 -13.07 3.34 -1.76
CA GLY A 87 -14.39 3.08 -1.19
C GLY A 87 -15.54 3.63 -2.06
N GLY A 88 -16.73 3.62 -1.47
CA GLY A 88 -17.96 4.12 -2.10
C GLY A 88 -18.16 5.63 -1.99
N GLY A 89 -17.32 6.34 -1.23
CA GLY A 89 -17.49 7.75 -0.90
C GLY A 89 -17.58 8.00 0.61
N GLY A 90 -17.58 9.27 1.01
CA GLY A 90 -17.62 9.67 2.42
C GLY A 90 -16.27 9.53 3.14
N THR A 91 -16.31 9.65 4.47
CA THR A 91 -15.10 9.64 5.33
C THR A 91 -14.70 8.25 5.80
N GLY A 92 -15.65 7.30 5.86
CA GLY A 92 -15.40 5.93 6.32
C GLY A 92 -15.26 5.80 7.85
N GLU A 93 -15.63 6.82 8.62
CA GLU A 93 -15.51 6.85 10.08
C GLU A 93 -16.23 5.68 10.76
N ASP A 94 -17.50 5.44 10.41
CA ASP A 94 -18.29 4.35 10.99
C ASP A 94 -17.65 2.98 10.74
N VAL A 95 -17.13 2.77 9.52
CA VAL A 95 -16.42 1.54 9.15
C VAL A 95 -15.15 1.40 9.98
N LEU A 96 -14.36 2.47 10.11
CA LEU A 96 -13.13 2.42 10.87
C LEU A 96 -13.40 2.15 12.36
N VAL A 97 -14.43 2.78 12.94
CA VAL A 97 -14.85 2.56 14.33
C VAL A 97 -15.25 1.11 14.56
N ASP A 98 -16.02 0.50 13.66
CA ASP A 98 -16.37 -0.93 13.76
C ASP A 98 -15.13 -1.83 13.71
N LEU A 99 -14.24 -1.62 12.73
CA LEU A 99 -13.05 -2.45 12.57
C LEU A 99 -12.10 -2.34 13.77
N LEU A 100 -11.89 -1.12 14.29
CA LEU A 100 -11.11 -0.90 15.51
C LEU A 100 -11.79 -1.54 16.72
N GLY A 101 -13.10 -1.36 16.88
CA GLY A 101 -13.88 -1.97 17.95
C GLY A 101 -13.72 -3.49 17.99
N ARG A 102 -13.78 -4.14 16.83
CA ARG A 102 -13.57 -5.60 16.69
C ARG A 102 -12.15 -6.03 17.07
N LEU A 103 -11.12 -5.38 16.55
CA LEU A 103 -9.72 -5.73 16.86
C LEU A 103 -9.32 -5.42 18.31
N LEU A 104 -9.93 -4.40 18.92
CA LEU A 104 -9.62 -4.01 20.29
C LEU A 104 -10.33 -4.89 21.31
N SER A 105 -11.55 -5.35 21.01
CA SER A 105 -12.35 -6.21 21.89
C SER A 105 -12.01 -7.70 21.82
N ASP A 106 -11.46 -8.18 20.70
CA ASP A 106 -11.08 -9.59 20.51
C ASP A 106 -9.56 -9.77 20.47
N GLY A 107 -9.00 -10.27 21.58
CA GLY A 107 -7.57 -10.50 21.74
C GLY A 107 -7.01 -11.63 20.88
N GLU A 108 -7.80 -12.65 20.55
CA GLU A 108 -7.36 -13.77 19.70
C GLU A 108 -7.38 -13.36 18.24
N LEU A 109 -8.45 -12.70 17.78
CA LEU A 109 -8.49 -12.10 16.44
C LEU A 109 -7.30 -11.17 16.22
N ARG A 110 -6.96 -10.35 17.22
CA ARG A 110 -5.82 -9.44 17.15
C ARG A 110 -4.50 -10.19 16.99
N LYS A 111 -4.28 -11.27 17.74
CA LYS A 111 -3.07 -12.11 17.61
C LYS A 111 -3.00 -12.83 16.27
N ASP A 112 -4.12 -13.37 15.81
CA ASP A 112 -4.19 -14.07 14.52
C ASP A 112 -3.91 -13.11 13.36
N ASN A 113 -4.46 -11.91 13.42
CA ASN A 113 -4.22 -10.86 12.44
C ASN A 113 -2.73 -10.45 12.40
N ALA A 114 -2.12 -10.23 13.56
CA ALA A 114 -0.71 -9.94 13.71
C ALA A 114 0.20 -11.05 13.16
N ALA A 115 -0.10 -12.30 13.48
CA ALA A 115 0.66 -13.46 13.01
C ALA A 115 0.53 -13.63 11.50
N PHE A 116 -0.68 -13.48 10.96
CA PHE A 116 -0.93 -13.50 9.53
C PHE A 116 -0.13 -12.42 8.78
N ALA A 117 -0.21 -11.17 9.26
CA ALA A 117 0.53 -10.04 8.71
C ALA A 117 2.04 -10.31 8.66
N LEU A 118 2.62 -10.78 9.77
CA LEU A 118 4.05 -11.08 9.87
C LEU A 118 4.48 -12.20 8.92
N ASP A 119 3.67 -13.24 8.80
CA ASP A 119 3.94 -14.37 7.91
C ASP A 119 3.86 -13.92 6.44
N LEU A 120 2.86 -13.12 6.08
CA LEU A 120 2.68 -12.58 4.73
C LEU A 120 3.88 -11.75 4.27
N VAL A 121 4.34 -10.80 5.10
CA VAL A 121 5.47 -9.93 4.75
C VAL A 121 6.77 -10.72 4.64
N ARG A 122 7.02 -11.70 5.53
CA ARG A 122 8.22 -12.55 5.46
C ARG A 122 8.26 -13.39 4.19
N ARG A 123 7.12 -13.96 3.81
CA ARG A 123 7.02 -14.86 2.65
C ARG A 123 7.12 -14.14 1.31
N HIS A 124 6.58 -12.93 1.20
CA HIS A 124 6.39 -12.28 -0.10
C HIS A 124 7.03 -10.90 -0.25
N TYR A 125 7.54 -10.31 0.85
CA TYR A 125 8.05 -8.94 0.85
C TYR A 125 9.35 -8.79 1.66
N SER A 126 10.01 -9.89 2.01
CA SER A 126 11.35 -9.86 2.60
C SER A 126 12.38 -9.39 1.58
N LEU A 127 13.49 -8.85 2.08
CA LEU A 127 14.57 -8.37 1.22
C LEU A 127 15.20 -9.54 0.43
N GLU A 128 15.32 -10.71 1.06
CA GLU A 128 15.80 -11.93 0.45
C GLU A 128 14.89 -12.37 -0.70
N HIS A 129 13.57 -12.38 -0.48
CA HIS A 129 12.62 -12.70 -1.54
C HIS A 129 12.67 -11.68 -2.68
N ALA A 130 12.68 -10.38 -2.36
CA ALA A 130 12.77 -9.32 -3.37
C ALA A 130 14.05 -9.44 -4.22
N ARG A 131 15.19 -9.76 -3.59
CA ARG A 131 16.46 -10.04 -4.29
C ARG A 131 16.30 -11.22 -5.24
N ASP A 132 15.74 -12.33 -4.76
CA ASP A 132 15.64 -13.57 -5.55
C ASP A 132 14.73 -13.40 -6.75
N GLU A 133 13.57 -12.75 -6.57
CA GLU A 133 12.67 -12.38 -7.66
C GLU A 133 13.36 -11.46 -8.68
N GLN A 134 14.07 -10.43 -8.21
CA GLN A 134 14.78 -9.50 -9.10
C GLN A 134 15.84 -10.21 -9.95
N VAL A 135 16.63 -11.09 -9.33
CA VAL A 135 17.65 -11.88 -10.03
C VAL A 135 17.01 -12.88 -11.00
N ALA A 136 15.90 -13.50 -10.63
CA ALA A 136 15.16 -14.41 -11.51
C ALA A 136 14.66 -13.69 -12.77
N TRP A 137 14.09 -12.48 -12.61
CA TRP A 137 13.69 -11.64 -13.74
C TRP A 137 14.84 -11.28 -14.66
N TYR A 138 16.00 -10.90 -14.12
CA TYR A 138 17.18 -10.62 -14.95
C TYR A 138 17.68 -11.85 -15.71
N ARG A 139 17.76 -13.01 -15.06
CA ARG A 139 18.14 -14.26 -15.73
C ARG A 139 17.17 -14.62 -16.84
N ARG A 140 15.86 -14.45 -16.60
CA ARG A 140 14.83 -14.67 -17.62
C ARG A 140 14.99 -13.72 -18.79
N ALA A 141 15.13 -12.41 -18.52
CA ALA A 141 15.32 -11.40 -19.54
C ALA A 141 16.55 -11.68 -20.41
N LEU A 142 17.67 -12.11 -19.81
CA LEU A 142 18.88 -12.49 -20.55
C LEU A 142 18.68 -13.76 -21.40
N LYS A 143 17.94 -14.74 -20.90
CA LYS A 143 17.67 -16.00 -21.62
C LYS A 143 16.69 -15.81 -22.78
N GLU A 144 15.67 -14.98 -22.59
CA GLU A 144 14.62 -14.70 -23.56
C GLU A 144 14.97 -13.51 -24.48
N TYR A 145 16.12 -12.87 -24.27
CA TYR A 145 16.54 -11.73 -25.06
C TYR A 145 16.68 -12.10 -26.54
N ALA A 146 15.85 -11.48 -27.36
CA ALA A 146 16.00 -11.43 -28.80
C ALA A 146 16.30 -9.98 -29.19
N SER A 147 17.30 -9.77 -30.07
CA SER A 147 17.55 -8.44 -30.61
C SER A 147 16.31 -7.92 -31.33
N PRO A 148 15.81 -6.71 -30.99
CA PRO A 148 14.61 -6.19 -31.61
C PRO A 148 14.85 -5.95 -33.10
N PRO A 149 13.87 -6.23 -33.98
CA PRO A 149 14.00 -5.94 -35.40
C PRO A 149 14.12 -4.43 -35.63
N ARG A 150 14.86 -4.03 -36.68
CA ARG A 150 15.11 -2.60 -37.01
C ARG A 150 13.84 -1.73 -37.05
N ARG A 151 12.70 -2.32 -37.48
CA ARG A 151 11.39 -1.65 -37.50
C ARG A 151 10.90 -1.23 -36.11
N GLU A 152 11.19 -2.04 -35.10
CA GLU A 152 10.78 -1.80 -33.72
C GLU A 152 11.66 -0.74 -33.08
N ILE A 153 12.97 -0.80 -33.34
CA ILE A 153 13.91 0.26 -32.96
C ILE A 153 13.47 1.60 -33.55
N ALA A 154 13.20 1.64 -34.87
CA ALA A 154 12.74 2.85 -35.54
C ALA A 154 11.43 3.37 -34.93
N ARG A 155 10.45 2.48 -34.69
CA ARG A 155 9.18 2.83 -34.03
C ARG A 155 9.42 3.46 -32.66
N VAL A 156 10.19 2.82 -31.79
CA VAL A 156 10.50 3.33 -30.44
C VAL A 156 11.16 4.71 -30.51
N VAL A 157 12.17 4.87 -31.37
CA VAL A 157 12.85 6.16 -31.56
C VAL A 157 11.87 7.24 -32.01
N THR A 158 11.02 6.97 -33.02
CA THR A 158 10.01 7.94 -33.46
C THR A 158 8.97 8.26 -32.38
N SER A 159 8.51 7.26 -31.61
CA SER A 159 7.55 7.47 -30.53
C SER A 159 8.14 8.32 -29.40
N VAL A 160 9.38 8.04 -29.00
CA VAL A 160 10.08 8.80 -27.96
C VAL A 160 10.37 10.23 -28.44
N ALA A 161 10.86 10.40 -29.66
CA ALA A 161 11.11 11.72 -30.25
C ALA A 161 9.81 12.54 -30.35
N GLY A 162 8.73 11.92 -30.82
CA GLY A 162 7.40 12.54 -30.89
C GLY A 162 6.86 12.93 -29.50
N TRP A 163 7.08 12.10 -28.48
CA TRP A 163 6.75 12.42 -27.10
C TRP A 163 7.51 13.64 -26.59
N PHE A 164 8.83 13.70 -26.80
CA PHE A 164 9.65 14.85 -26.42
C PHE A 164 9.24 16.13 -27.16
N ALA A 165 8.98 16.04 -28.46
CA ALA A 165 8.51 17.17 -29.27
C ALA A 165 7.16 17.70 -28.77
N ASN A 166 6.19 16.81 -28.52
CA ASN A 166 4.90 17.17 -27.95
C ASN A 166 5.05 17.81 -26.57
N ARG A 167 5.93 17.27 -25.71
CA ARG A 167 6.20 17.84 -24.39
C ARG A 167 6.84 19.22 -24.47
N ALA A 168 7.71 19.48 -25.44
CA ALA A 168 8.28 20.80 -25.69
C ALA A 168 7.20 21.81 -26.13
N VAL A 169 6.34 21.40 -27.08
CA VAL A 169 5.20 22.22 -27.53
C VAL A 169 4.24 22.54 -26.38
N GLN A 170 3.91 21.56 -25.53
CA GLN A 170 3.03 21.76 -24.37
C GLN A 170 3.63 22.73 -23.35
N ARG A 171 4.95 22.70 -23.12
CA ARG A 171 5.62 23.68 -22.26
C ARG A 171 5.55 25.09 -22.83
N VAL A 172 5.84 25.25 -24.12
CA VAL A 172 5.79 26.56 -24.80
C VAL A 172 4.37 27.12 -24.82
N ARG A 173 3.36 26.26 -25.02
CA ARG A 173 1.93 26.65 -25.01
C ARG A 173 1.32 26.77 -23.62
N GLY A 174 2.07 26.50 -22.56
CA GLY A 174 1.54 26.50 -21.18
C GLY A 174 0.49 25.42 -20.89
N THR A 175 0.32 24.43 -21.76
CA THR A 175 -0.68 23.34 -21.64
C THR A 175 -0.11 22.05 -21.06
N ALA A 176 1.14 22.08 -20.57
CA ALA A 176 1.76 20.94 -19.91
C ALA A 176 0.94 20.55 -18.67
N LYS A 177 0.31 19.37 -18.69
CA LYS A 177 -0.34 18.80 -17.50
C LYS A 177 0.72 18.66 -16.40
N LYS A 178 0.36 19.04 -15.17
CA LYS A 178 1.12 18.60 -14.00
C LYS A 178 0.93 17.09 -13.91
N ASP A 179 1.98 16.33 -14.21
CA ASP A 179 2.00 14.87 -14.06
C ASP A 179 1.83 14.54 -12.57
N HIS A 180 0.58 14.38 -12.13
CA HIS A 180 0.28 13.77 -10.84
C HIS A 180 0.34 12.26 -11.05
N PHE A 181 1.55 11.69 -10.96
CA PHE A 181 1.80 10.25 -11.09
C PHE A 181 0.91 9.37 -10.19
N ASN A 182 0.24 9.95 -9.18
CA ASN A 182 -0.70 9.30 -8.28
C ASN A 182 -2.07 10.02 -8.20
N SER A 183 -2.56 10.69 -9.26
CA SER A 183 -3.91 11.25 -9.21
C SER A 183 -4.95 10.14 -9.10
N ALA A 184 -5.80 10.18 -8.07
CA ALA A 184 -6.90 9.25 -7.84
C ALA A 184 -7.69 8.94 -9.12
N GLU A 185 -8.04 9.98 -9.90
CA GLU A 185 -8.77 9.86 -11.17
C GLU A 185 -8.12 8.93 -12.21
N ALA A 186 -6.78 8.85 -12.24
CA ALA A 186 -6.05 8.03 -13.19
C ALA A 186 -5.91 6.57 -12.74
N ILE A 187 -5.84 6.33 -11.42
CA ILE A 187 -5.67 4.99 -10.85
C ILE A 187 -7.01 4.31 -10.54
N GLU A 188 -8.06 5.10 -10.29
CA GLU A 188 -9.35 4.62 -9.80
C GLU A 188 -9.99 3.54 -10.68
N PRO A 189 -10.04 3.67 -12.02
CA PRO A 189 -10.61 2.62 -12.87
C PRO A 189 -9.89 1.27 -12.70
N GLY A 190 -8.56 1.29 -12.62
CA GLY A 190 -7.75 0.08 -12.40
C GLY A 190 -7.89 -0.50 -11.00
N MET A 191 -8.04 0.37 -9.99
CA MET A 191 -8.22 -0.04 -8.60
C MET A 191 -9.61 -0.59 -8.31
N ARG A 192 -10.65 -0.11 -9.01
CA ARG A 192 -12.01 -0.65 -8.92
C ARG A 192 -12.20 -1.94 -9.71
N ALA A 193 -11.33 -2.21 -10.71
CA ALA A 193 -11.40 -3.43 -11.48
C ALA A 193 -11.26 -4.68 -10.59
N PRO A 194 -11.93 -5.80 -10.94
CA PRO A 194 -11.76 -7.05 -10.24
C PRO A 194 -10.30 -7.51 -10.34
N VAL A 195 -9.83 -8.16 -9.27
CA VAL A 195 -8.53 -8.81 -9.28
C VAL A 195 -8.57 -9.91 -10.35
N PRO A 196 -7.67 -9.91 -11.34
CA PRO A 196 -7.74 -10.85 -12.44
C PRO A 196 -7.69 -12.31 -11.96
N ASP A 197 -8.45 -13.21 -12.59
CA ASP A 197 -8.53 -14.62 -12.16
C ASP A 197 -7.18 -15.35 -12.22
N TRP A 198 -6.30 -14.94 -13.14
CA TRP A 198 -4.95 -15.48 -13.27
C TRP A 198 -4.03 -15.09 -12.12
N PHE A 199 -4.37 -14.05 -11.33
CA PHE A 199 -3.57 -13.64 -10.20
C PHE A 199 -3.80 -14.60 -9.02
N ASP A 200 -2.85 -15.52 -8.86
CA ASP A 200 -2.77 -16.39 -7.69
C ASP A 200 -1.60 -15.94 -6.79
N PRO A 201 -1.89 -15.36 -5.62
CA PRO A 201 -0.84 -15.00 -4.65
C PRO A 201 -0.15 -16.23 -4.03
N GLY A 202 -0.62 -17.45 -4.28
CA GLY A 202 -0.24 -18.64 -3.54
C GLY A 202 -0.99 -18.75 -2.19
N PRO A 203 -0.66 -19.74 -1.34
CA PRO A 203 -1.43 -20.02 -0.14
C PRO A 203 -1.42 -18.85 0.86
N MET A 204 -2.62 -18.36 1.20
CA MET A 204 -2.84 -17.24 2.14
C MET A 204 -3.23 -17.69 3.55
N GLN A 205 -3.18 -18.99 3.86
CA GLN A 205 -3.34 -19.44 5.23
C GLN A 205 -2.02 -19.23 6.00
N PRO A 206 -2.08 -18.85 7.28
CA PRO A 206 -0.89 -18.86 8.13
C PRO A 206 -0.29 -20.27 8.10
N SER A 207 1.04 -20.37 8.00
CA SER A 207 1.67 -21.68 8.13
C SER A 207 1.22 -22.28 9.47
N ARG A 208 0.62 -23.48 9.45
CA ARG A 208 0.42 -24.26 10.67
C ARG A 208 1.81 -24.59 11.17
N GLY A 209 2.37 -23.73 12.02
CA GLY A 209 3.62 -23.97 12.69
C GLY A 209 3.48 -25.26 13.46
N GLY A 210 4.11 -26.32 12.98
CA GLY A 210 4.42 -27.47 13.82
C GLY A 210 5.13 -26.91 15.05
N ALA A 211 4.57 -27.23 16.22
CA ALA A 211 5.17 -26.93 17.51
C ALA A 211 6.65 -27.36 17.45
N ARG A 212 7.56 -26.40 17.32
CA ARG A 212 8.96 -26.65 17.62
C ARG A 212 9.03 -26.79 19.13
N ARG A 213 9.16 -28.04 19.56
CA ARG A 213 9.60 -28.44 20.89
C ARG A 213 10.99 -27.88 21.18
#